data_AF-A0A5T0PK55-F1
#
_entry.id   AF-A0A5T0PK55-F1
#
_cell.length_a   1.000
_cell.length_b   1.000
_cell.length_c   1.000
_cell.angle_alpha   90.00
_cell.angle_beta   90.00
_cell.angle_gamma   90.00
#
_symmetry.space_group_name_H-M   'P 1'
#
loop_
_entity.id
_entity.type
_entity.pdbx_description
1 polymer ?
#
loop_
_entity_poly.entity_id
_entity_poly.type
_entity_poly.pdbx_seq_one_letter_code
_entity_poly.pdbx_strand_id
1 'polypeptide(L)'
;MKQGSVLHFGGVANRIVSSSDNFTYKKENVDFAVLKMSKINLNKSANLSKDFNFIEKDSGDGGDIYEYKDPFWDSCQSGKCDYSKGKGKLFDSSRYEYFVREGSGIVALGFEDTNKVPIKIFDSNEINLGGFVSLAPKNTEDKRFKLQFLNYTNDKRNPFTSSSTPGDSGSGVYVYDKIDKKWYLVGVVSTSNCNAHFTDGYTCSQVDYALINQAKINEFQNSHRVNIAQGVYTLSNQGLMKEGQLVQGVSLISGANAGYVSYENIFGDKAKYDDRIKEMQNSKDLYFFQNGSINLNSDVDLGASVLNFEQNSNWQITGDKWLIHGGIYADKGSSIEYNVKTKKDDFLYKMGEGELIVKSQSADAGLRMGEGKVSLEGEGLSFGEIYMNGGTLGFKNAQNLKTDTLYMNGGTLDLSGLTLNF
;
A
#
# COMPACT_ATOMS: atom_id res chain seq x y z
N MET A 1 -4.85 13.52 4.97
CA MET A 1 -5.85 12.43 5.08
C MET A 1 -6.07 12.10 6.56
N LYS A 2 -7.15 11.40 6.92
CA LYS A 2 -7.46 11.02 8.32
C LYS A 2 -7.71 9.53 8.48
N GLN A 3 -7.64 9.02 9.72
CA GLN A 3 -8.09 7.67 10.04
C GLN A 3 -9.51 7.43 9.54
N GLY A 4 -9.76 6.26 8.98
CA GLY A 4 -11.04 5.89 8.40
C GLY A 4 -11.26 6.40 6.97
N SER A 5 -10.37 7.21 6.39
CA SER A 5 -10.50 7.60 4.97
C SER A 5 -10.33 6.37 4.06
N VAL A 6 -11.08 6.35 2.95
CA VAL A 6 -11.03 5.25 1.97
C VAL A 6 -10.14 5.65 0.81
N LEU A 7 -9.27 4.71 0.41
CA LEU A 7 -8.47 4.76 -0.80
C LEU A 7 -8.80 3.54 -1.65
N HIS A 8 -8.73 3.69 -2.97
CA HIS A 8 -8.99 2.58 -3.89
C HIS A 8 -7.67 2.10 -4.48
N PHE A 9 -7.43 0.80 -4.38
CA PHE A 9 -6.23 0.18 -4.94
C PHE A 9 -6.61 -1.11 -5.68
N GLY A 10 -6.17 -1.23 -6.94
CA GLY A 10 -6.49 -2.38 -7.78
C GLY A 10 -7.99 -2.63 -7.90
N GLY A 11 -8.80 -1.56 -7.97
CA GLY A 11 -10.26 -1.62 -8.02
C GLY A 11 -10.96 -1.88 -6.69
N VAL A 12 -10.23 -1.95 -5.57
CA VAL A 12 -10.77 -2.34 -4.27
C VAL A 12 -10.61 -1.24 -3.23
N ALA A 13 -11.70 -0.91 -2.55
CA ALA A 13 -11.72 0.05 -1.46
C ALA A 13 -10.96 -0.49 -0.23
N ASN A 14 -10.12 0.35 0.36
CA ASN A 14 -9.34 0.03 1.53
C ASN A 14 -9.25 1.24 2.45
N ARG A 15 -9.22 1.01 3.76
CA ARG A 15 -9.38 2.08 4.75
C ARG A 15 -8.08 2.33 5.50
N ILE A 16 -7.73 3.59 5.71
CA ILE A 16 -6.55 3.96 6.49
C ILE A 16 -6.85 3.73 7.97
N VAL A 17 -5.98 2.99 8.67
CA VAL A 17 -6.16 2.66 10.10
C VAL A 17 -5.09 3.26 11.00
N SER A 18 -3.88 3.48 10.48
CA SER A 18 -2.75 4.09 11.22
C SER A 18 -1.87 4.90 10.27
N SER A 19 -1.07 5.81 10.81
CA SER A 19 -0.07 6.57 10.05
C SER A 19 1.16 6.87 10.88
N SER A 20 2.32 7.00 10.23
CA SER A 20 3.60 7.33 10.89
C SER A 20 3.63 8.69 11.58
N ASP A 21 2.70 9.59 11.25
CA ASP A 21 2.52 10.88 11.93
C ASP A 21 1.30 10.90 12.88
N ASN A 22 0.64 9.75 13.09
CA ASN A 22 -0.62 9.62 13.84
C ASN A 22 -1.71 10.61 13.40
N PHE A 23 -1.74 11.01 12.12
CA PHE A 23 -2.65 12.01 11.57
C PHE A 23 -2.52 13.38 12.24
N THR A 24 -1.35 13.67 12.83
CA THR A 24 -1.06 14.95 13.48
C THR A 24 -0.09 15.76 12.63
N TYR A 25 -0.42 17.04 12.45
CA TYR A 25 0.49 17.97 11.80
C TYR A 25 1.50 18.51 12.80
N LYS A 26 2.78 18.38 12.48
CA LYS A 26 3.88 19.10 13.13
C LYS A 26 4.63 19.87 12.06
N LYS A 27 5.05 21.10 12.36
CA LYS A 27 5.78 21.96 11.40
C LYS A 27 7.14 21.36 11.04
N GLU A 28 7.67 20.56 11.96
CA GLU A 28 8.94 19.85 11.91
C GLU A 28 8.86 18.54 11.12
N ASN A 29 7.67 18.12 10.68
CA ASN A 29 7.52 16.94 9.84
C ASN A 29 7.82 17.27 8.38
N VAL A 30 8.54 16.37 7.72
CA VAL A 30 8.67 16.38 6.28
C VAL A 30 7.30 15.99 5.72
N ASP A 31 6.92 16.56 4.57
CA ASP A 31 5.63 16.33 3.91
C ASP A 31 5.56 14.93 3.26
N PHE A 32 5.82 13.90 4.07
CA PHE A 32 5.87 12.48 3.75
C PHE A 32 5.32 11.67 4.93
N ALA A 33 4.28 10.89 4.66
CA ALA A 33 3.63 10.02 5.63
C ALA A 33 3.56 8.58 5.11
N VAL A 34 3.63 7.63 6.04
CA VAL A 34 3.45 6.20 5.78
C VAL A 34 2.11 5.81 6.37
N LEU A 35 1.31 5.05 5.63
CA LEU A 35 -0.06 4.70 6.01
C LEU A 35 -0.16 3.19 6.19
N LYS A 36 -0.81 2.76 7.27
CA LYS A 36 -1.28 1.38 7.42
C LYS A 36 -2.73 1.29 6.97
N MET A 37 -3.01 0.32 6.12
CA MET A 37 -4.32 0.04 5.58
C MET A 37 -5.03 -1.09 6.33
N SER A 38 -6.36 -1.13 6.29
CA SER A 38 -7.18 -2.16 6.95
C SER A 38 -7.04 -3.55 6.35
N LYS A 39 -6.70 -3.62 5.06
CA LYS A 39 -6.45 -4.85 4.32
C LYS A 39 -5.15 -4.70 3.51
N ILE A 40 -4.53 -5.80 3.11
CA ILE A 40 -3.37 -5.78 2.19
C ILE A 40 -3.81 -5.31 0.80
N ASN A 41 -2.94 -4.55 0.14
CA ASN A 41 -3.18 -3.99 -1.19
C ASN A 41 -3.01 -5.07 -2.28
N LEU A 42 -3.89 -5.08 -3.28
CA LEU A 42 -3.85 -6.04 -4.41
C LEU A 42 -2.93 -5.61 -5.57
N ASN A 43 -2.32 -4.43 -5.48
CA ASN A 43 -1.33 -3.96 -6.43
C ASN A 43 0.07 -4.44 -6.07
N LYS A 44 0.92 -4.60 -7.09
CA LYS A 44 2.35 -4.83 -6.89
C LYS A 44 2.99 -3.62 -6.22
N SER A 45 3.90 -3.89 -5.28
CA SER A 45 4.70 -2.85 -4.62
C SER A 45 5.56 -2.09 -5.63
N ALA A 46 5.64 -0.77 -5.48
CA ALA A 46 6.65 0.02 -6.16
C ALA A 46 8.05 -0.38 -5.70
N ASN A 47 9.04 -0.37 -6.60
CA ASN A 47 10.42 -0.62 -6.20
C ASN A 47 10.98 0.61 -5.47
N LEU A 48 11.71 0.35 -4.39
CA LEU A 48 12.52 1.34 -3.68
C LEU A 48 14.00 0.97 -3.88
N SER A 49 14.81 1.90 -4.36
CA SER A 49 16.25 1.63 -4.52
C SER A 49 16.99 1.89 -3.21
N LYS A 50 17.73 0.89 -2.75
CA LYS A 50 18.64 1.02 -1.60
C LYS A 50 19.86 1.88 -1.94
N ASP A 51 20.18 2.08 -3.22
CA ASP A 51 21.31 2.89 -3.63
C ASP A 51 21.06 4.37 -3.38
N PHE A 52 19.79 4.80 -3.36
CA PHE A 52 19.47 6.21 -3.25
C PHE A 52 19.85 6.81 -1.90
N ASN A 53 19.47 6.15 -0.79
CA ASN A 53 19.67 6.67 0.57
C ASN A 53 19.35 8.17 0.66
N PHE A 54 18.18 8.56 0.15
CA PHE A 54 17.77 9.97 0.09
C PHE A 54 17.72 10.61 1.49
N ILE A 55 17.31 9.81 2.48
CA ILE A 55 17.12 10.23 3.85
C ILE A 55 17.68 9.14 4.75
N GLU A 56 18.48 9.54 5.73
CA GLU A 56 19.07 8.67 6.75
C GLU A 56 18.53 9.04 8.13
N LYS A 57 18.56 8.08 9.06
CA LYS A 57 18.24 8.35 10.46
C LYS A 57 19.33 9.24 11.07
N ASP A 58 18.90 10.18 11.89
CA ASP A 58 19.73 11.06 12.71
C ASP A 58 19.37 10.89 14.20
N SER A 59 20.09 11.60 15.08
CA SER A 59 20.03 11.45 16.53
C SER A 59 19.07 12.42 17.25
N GLY A 60 18.42 13.33 16.52
CA GLY A 60 17.52 14.33 17.10
C GLY A 60 16.15 13.76 17.49
N ASP A 61 15.41 14.55 18.26
CA ASP A 61 14.02 14.32 18.67
C ASP A 61 13.22 15.60 18.40
N GLY A 62 11.89 15.49 18.24
CA GLY A 62 11.00 16.63 18.02
C GLY A 62 10.47 16.77 16.59
N GLY A 63 10.55 15.72 15.75
CA GLY A 63 9.99 15.69 14.40
C GLY A 63 11.01 15.34 13.32
N ASP A 64 10.51 15.10 12.10
CA ASP A 64 11.31 14.52 11.02
C ASP A 64 12.59 15.33 10.68
N ILE A 65 12.56 16.66 10.74
CA ILE A 65 13.74 17.48 10.42
C ILE A 65 14.90 17.35 11.41
N TYR A 66 14.64 16.79 12.60
CA TYR A 66 15.63 16.53 13.64
C TYR A 66 15.97 15.04 13.73
N GLU A 67 14.96 14.18 13.52
CA GLU A 67 15.13 12.73 13.55
C GLU A 67 15.80 12.17 12.29
N TYR A 68 15.81 12.92 11.19
CA TYR A 68 16.40 12.49 9.93
C TYR A 68 17.32 13.55 9.33
N LYS A 69 18.20 13.11 8.44
CA LYS A 69 19.11 13.96 7.68
C LYS A 69 19.05 13.66 6.19
N ASP A 70 19.37 14.67 5.38
CA ASP A 70 19.43 14.59 3.91
C ASP A 70 20.92 14.58 3.52
N PRO A 71 21.52 13.42 3.20
CA PRO A 71 22.96 13.32 2.99
C PRO A 71 23.49 14.19 1.83
N PHE A 72 22.65 14.52 0.86
CA PHE A 72 23.01 15.45 -0.20
C PHE A 72 23.04 16.88 0.34
N TRP A 73 21.99 17.30 1.05
CA TRP A 73 21.93 18.62 1.68
C TRP A 73 23.13 18.87 2.60
N ASP A 74 23.46 17.91 3.47
CA ASP A 74 24.56 18.03 4.42
C ASP A 74 25.94 18.05 3.74
N SER A 75 26.03 17.58 2.50
CA SER A 75 27.25 17.64 1.70
C SER A 75 27.50 19.00 1.06
N CYS A 76 26.48 19.87 1.01
CA CYS A 76 26.57 21.17 0.36
C CYS A 76 27.41 22.15 1.20
N GLN A 77 28.61 22.49 0.73
CA GLN A 77 29.48 23.48 1.36
C GLN A 77 29.81 24.60 0.37
N SER A 78 29.58 25.85 0.76
CA SER A 78 29.86 27.04 -0.07
C SER A 78 29.27 26.96 -1.49
N GLY A 79 28.04 26.44 -1.61
CA GLY A 79 27.33 26.29 -2.90
C GLY A 79 27.80 25.11 -3.77
N LYS A 80 28.67 24.24 -3.27
CA LYS A 80 29.06 23.00 -3.96
C LYS A 80 28.54 21.79 -3.18
N CYS A 81 27.72 20.98 -3.84
CA CYS A 81 27.16 19.75 -3.28
C CYS A 81 27.82 18.50 -3.89
N ASP A 82 27.86 17.41 -3.13
CA ASP A 82 28.36 16.11 -3.58
C ASP A 82 27.24 15.31 -4.26
N TYR A 83 27.22 15.33 -5.59
CA TYR A 83 26.23 14.61 -6.41
C TYR A 83 26.39 13.08 -6.35
N SER A 84 27.40 12.54 -5.67
CA SER A 84 27.48 11.11 -5.41
C SER A 84 26.63 10.66 -4.21
N LYS A 85 25.97 11.58 -3.50
CA LYS A 85 25.20 11.29 -2.28
C LYS A 85 23.69 11.54 -2.44
N GLY A 86 22.89 10.74 -1.75
CA GLY A 86 21.44 10.94 -1.62
C GLY A 86 20.74 11.21 -2.95
N LYS A 87 19.90 12.26 -2.97
CA LYS A 87 19.17 12.71 -4.16
C LYS A 87 20.07 13.24 -5.27
N GLY A 88 21.31 13.64 -4.96
CA GLY A 88 22.32 14.06 -5.95
C GLY A 88 22.63 12.99 -6.99
N LYS A 89 22.49 11.71 -6.63
CA LYS A 89 22.70 10.58 -7.55
C LYS A 89 21.75 10.60 -8.75
N LEU A 90 20.55 11.16 -8.59
CA LEU A 90 19.53 11.24 -9.64
C LEU A 90 19.95 12.14 -10.82
N PHE A 91 21.00 12.95 -10.65
CA PHE A 91 21.55 13.81 -11.70
C PHE A 91 22.55 13.10 -12.63
N ASP A 92 22.86 11.83 -12.38
CA ASP A 92 23.65 11.02 -13.30
C ASP A 92 22.76 10.53 -14.46
N SER A 93 22.70 11.32 -15.53
CA SER A 93 21.91 10.99 -16.74
C SER A 93 22.41 9.75 -17.48
N SER A 94 23.63 9.27 -17.19
CA SER A 94 24.12 8.00 -17.75
C SER A 94 23.39 6.79 -17.14
N ARG A 95 22.79 6.96 -15.95
CA ARG A 95 22.00 5.93 -15.24
C ARG A 95 20.51 6.27 -15.16
N TYR A 96 20.16 7.48 -14.72
CA TYR A 96 18.79 7.93 -14.48
C TYR A 96 18.35 8.93 -15.56
N GLU A 97 17.49 8.49 -16.47
CA GLU A 97 17.16 9.28 -17.67
C GLU A 97 15.71 9.75 -17.69
N TYR A 98 14.77 8.86 -17.38
CA TYR A 98 13.34 9.15 -17.51
C TYR A 98 12.71 9.29 -16.14
N PHE A 99 11.96 10.37 -15.96
CA PHE A 99 11.11 10.57 -14.79
C PHE A 99 9.65 10.68 -15.22
N VAL A 100 8.79 9.93 -14.55
CA VAL A 100 7.36 9.88 -14.84
C VAL A 100 6.55 10.06 -13.57
N ARG A 101 5.37 10.62 -13.72
CA ARG A 101 4.39 10.73 -12.64
C ARG A 101 3.01 10.34 -13.14
N GLU A 102 2.13 10.03 -12.21
CA GLU A 102 0.70 9.79 -12.43
C GLU A 102 -0.08 10.38 -11.25
N GLY A 103 -1.31 10.82 -11.48
CA GLY A 103 -2.27 11.09 -10.40
C GLY A 103 -3.62 11.54 -10.95
N SER A 104 -4.50 11.87 -10.01
CA SER A 104 -5.92 12.14 -10.26
C SER A 104 -6.33 13.55 -9.79
N GLY A 105 -5.41 14.51 -9.81
CA GLY A 105 -5.72 15.92 -9.57
C GLY A 105 -6.65 16.53 -10.62
N ILE A 106 -6.94 17.82 -10.46
CA ILE A 106 -7.73 18.59 -11.44
C ILE A 106 -7.02 18.53 -12.80
N VAL A 107 -7.71 18.05 -13.83
CA VAL A 107 -7.09 17.94 -15.16
C VAL A 107 -7.21 19.26 -15.89
N ALA A 108 -6.08 19.77 -16.38
CA ALA A 108 -6.02 20.99 -17.18
C ALA A 108 -5.07 20.84 -18.38
N LEU A 109 -5.41 21.52 -19.48
CA LEU A 109 -4.56 21.64 -20.65
C LEU A 109 -3.60 22.82 -20.48
N GLY A 110 -2.31 22.54 -20.35
CA GLY A 110 -1.26 23.54 -20.44
C GLY A 110 -0.90 23.85 -21.89
N PHE A 111 -0.57 25.11 -22.19
CA PHE A 111 -0.08 25.53 -23.51
C PHE A 111 1.44 25.43 -23.61
N GLU A 112 1.98 25.42 -24.83
CA GLU A 112 3.44 25.40 -25.09
C GLU A 112 4.14 26.55 -24.37
N ASP A 113 3.61 27.77 -24.47
CA ASP A 113 4.07 28.94 -23.72
C ASP A 113 3.71 28.78 -22.24
N THR A 114 4.74 28.70 -21.39
CA THR A 114 4.56 28.47 -19.95
C THR A 114 3.90 29.63 -19.22
N ASN A 115 3.87 30.83 -19.81
CA ASN A 115 3.23 32.00 -19.23
C ASN A 115 1.71 31.98 -19.40
N LYS A 116 1.20 31.11 -20.28
CA LYS A 116 -0.24 30.96 -20.46
C LYS A 116 -0.83 30.07 -19.37
N VAL A 117 -1.87 30.61 -18.74
CA VAL A 117 -2.65 29.91 -17.73
C VAL A 117 -3.31 28.66 -18.33
N PRO A 118 -3.24 27.50 -17.65
CA PRO A 118 -3.90 26.29 -18.12
C PRO A 118 -5.42 26.40 -18.17
N ILE A 119 -6.07 25.63 -19.05
CA ILE A 119 -7.54 25.52 -19.10
C ILE A 119 -7.98 24.24 -18.41
N LYS A 120 -8.80 24.35 -17.36
CA LYS A 120 -9.41 23.20 -16.70
C LYS A 120 -10.29 22.41 -17.67
N ILE A 121 -10.16 21.08 -17.63
CA ILE A 121 -10.97 20.11 -18.39
C ILE A 121 -11.86 19.30 -17.45
N PHE A 122 -11.28 18.71 -16.40
CA PHE A 122 -12.02 17.87 -15.45
C PHE A 122 -11.72 18.27 -14.00
N ASP A 123 -12.66 18.00 -13.09
CA ASP A 123 -12.40 18.03 -11.65
C ASP A 123 -11.48 16.88 -11.21
N SER A 124 -11.01 16.94 -9.97
CA SER A 124 -10.17 15.88 -9.42
C SER A 124 -10.94 14.57 -9.26
N ASN A 125 -10.22 13.44 -9.39
CA ASN A 125 -10.70 12.07 -9.29
C ASN A 125 -11.65 11.60 -10.40
N GLU A 126 -11.77 12.36 -11.49
CA GLU A 126 -12.53 11.95 -12.68
C GLU A 126 -11.73 10.98 -13.58
N ILE A 127 -10.44 11.28 -13.80
CA ILE A 127 -9.52 10.43 -14.57
C ILE A 127 -8.12 10.47 -13.97
N ASN A 128 -7.33 9.43 -14.22
CA ASN A 128 -5.89 9.43 -13.96
C ASN A 128 -5.14 9.97 -15.18
N LEU A 129 -4.19 10.88 -14.95
CA LEU A 129 -3.32 11.42 -15.99
C LEU A 129 -1.85 11.37 -15.54
N GLY A 130 -0.96 11.05 -16.47
CA GLY A 130 0.47 10.99 -16.24
C GLY A 130 1.26 11.54 -17.42
N GLY A 131 2.58 11.59 -17.25
CA GLY A 131 3.49 12.05 -18.28
C GLY A 131 4.91 12.19 -17.76
N PHE A 132 5.82 12.64 -18.63
CA PHE A 132 7.20 12.89 -18.26
C PHE A 132 7.33 14.17 -17.44
N VAL A 133 8.30 14.17 -16.54
CA VAL A 133 8.76 15.36 -15.82
C VAL A 133 10.27 15.48 -15.96
N SER A 134 10.79 16.69 -15.88
CA SER A 134 12.22 16.95 -15.96
C SER A 134 12.73 17.35 -14.59
N LEU A 135 13.76 16.68 -14.11
CA LEU A 135 14.45 17.09 -12.89
C LEU A 135 14.98 18.52 -13.08
N ALA A 136 14.80 19.38 -12.07
CA ALA A 136 15.32 20.74 -12.14
C ALA A 136 16.85 20.74 -12.34
N PRO A 137 17.44 21.74 -13.01
CA PRO A 137 18.88 21.73 -13.31
C PRO A 137 19.76 21.74 -12.06
N LYS A 138 20.96 21.15 -12.15
CA LYS A 138 21.97 21.18 -11.08
C LYS A 138 22.14 22.56 -10.47
N ASN A 139 22.31 22.59 -9.15
CA ASN A 139 22.48 23.78 -8.31
C ASN A 139 21.19 24.57 -8.09
N THR A 140 20.04 24.02 -8.45
CA THR A 140 18.72 24.55 -8.07
C THR A 140 18.11 23.78 -6.90
N GLU A 141 18.83 22.78 -6.35
CA GLU A 141 18.36 21.92 -5.27
C GLU A 141 18.53 22.57 -3.89
N ASP A 142 17.80 23.64 -3.64
CA ASP A 142 17.88 24.47 -2.43
C ASP A 142 16.94 24.03 -1.28
N LYS A 143 16.22 22.91 -1.46
CA LYS A 143 15.25 22.40 -0.48
C LYS A 143 15.74 21.12 0.18
N ARG A 144 15.92 21.14 1.50
CA ARG A 144 16.13 19.93 2.31
C ARG A 144 14.92 18.98 2.18
N PHE A 145 15.17 17.67 2.03
CA PHE A 145 14.15 16.61 1.91
C PHE A 145 13.21 16.67 0.71
N LYS A 146 13.40 17.61 -0.22
CA LYS A 146 12.60 17.73 -1.44
C LYS A 146 13.46 17.66 -2.69
N LEU A 147 12.81 17.34 -3.80
CA LEU A 147 13.36 17.42 -5.14
C LEU A 147 12.39 18.18 -6.04
N GLN A 148 12.91 19.10 -6.84
CA GLN A 148 12.10 19.92 -7.72
C GLN A 148 12.11 19.36 -9.14
N PHE A 149 10.95 19.38 -9.77
CA PHE A 149 10.76 19.02 -11.16
C PHE A 149 10.08 20.15 -11.91
N LEU A 150 10.47 20.29 -13.17
CA LEU A 150 9.93 21.22 -14.14
C LEU A 150 9.30 20.43 -15.28
N ASN A 151 8.37 21.07 -15.97
CA ASN A 151 7.75 20.52 -17.18
C ASN A 151 8.10 21.34 -18.44
N TYR A 152 9.17 22.13 -18.40
CA TYR A 152 9.52 23.06 -19.46
C TYR A 152 11.03 23.25 -19.58
N THR A 153 11.46 23.76 -20.73
CA THR A 153 12.81 24.20 -21.03
C THR A 153 12.74 25.52 -21.78
N ASN A 154 13.50 26.55 -21.38
CA ASN A 154 13.49 27.88 -22.02
C ASN A 154 12.06 28.43 -22.24
N ASP A 155 11.25 28.41 -21.18
CA ASP A 155 9.85 28.87 -21.15
C ASP A 155 8.89 28.17 -22.13
N LYS A 156 9.28 26.98 -22.61
CA LYS A 156 8.45 26.12 -23.46
C LYS A 156 8.22 24.76 -22.81
N ARG A 157 6.96 24.35 -22.68
CA ARG A 157 6.64 23.04 -22.13
C ARG A 157 7.27 21.93 -22.96
N ASN A 158 7.85 20.95 -22.27
CA ASN A 158 8.48 19.80 -22.90
C ASN A 158 7.38 18.89 -23.52
N PRO A 159 7.67 18.19 -24.64
CA PRO A 159 6.73 17.23 -25.21
C PRO A 159 6.30 16.15 -24.22
N PHE A 160 5.02 15.77 -24.23
CA PHE A 160 4.44 14.72 -23.38
C PHE A 160 4.71 14.90 -21.87
N THR A 161 4.85 16.16 -21.45
CA THR A 161 5.10 16.48 -20.07
C THR A 161 3.82 16.57 -19.24
N SER A 162 3.93 16.28 -17.95
CA SER A 162 2.85 16.46 -16.98
C SER A 162 3.33 17.35 -15.83
N SER A 163 2.37 17.91 -15.10
CA SER A 163 2.61 18.68 -13.86
C SER A 163 1.66 18.18 -12.79
N SER A 164 1.75 18.76 -11.60
CA SER A 164 0.86 18.44 -10.49
C SER A 164 -0.07 19.59 -10.19
N THR A 165 -1.34 19.28 -10.07
CA THR A 165 -2.44 20.22 -9.77
C THR A 165 -3.05 19.88 -8.41
N PRO A 166 -3.91 20.75 -7.84
CA PRO A 166 -4.63 20.39 -6.61
C PRO A 166 -5.39 19.07 -6.76
N GLY A 167 -5.24 18.20 -5.76
CA GLY A 167 -5.72 16.81 -5.79
C GLY A 167 -4.61 15.79 -6.08
N ASP A 168 -3.49 16.19 -6.69
CA ASP A 168 -2.33 15.30 -6.90
C ASP A 168 -1.45 15.08 -5.66
N SER A 169 -1.71 15.77 -4.55
CA SER A 169 -0.92 15.68 -3.32
C SER A 169 -0.75 14.23 -2.85
N GLY A 170 0.51 13.81 -2.63
CA GLY A 170 0.84 12.43 -2.24
C GLY A 170 1.03 11.45 -3.41
N SER A 171 0.73 11.83 -4.65
CA SER A 171 0.99 10.98 -5.81
C SER A 171 2.50 10.83 -6.12
N GLY A 172 2.90 9.69 -6.65
CA GLY A 172 4.32 9.33 -6.81
C GLY A 172 4.99 9.90 -8.06
N VAL A 173 6.29 10.17 -7.96
CA VAL A 173 7.22 10.33 -9.10
C VAL A 173 8.22 9.19 -9.12
N TYR A 174 8.45 8.65 -10.30
CA TYR A 174 9.31 7.49 -10.53
C TYR A 174 10.45 7.85 -11.46
N VAL A 175 11.58 7.18 -11.28
CA VAL A 175 12.75 7.26 -12.17
C VAL A 175 13.08 5.90 -12.77
N TYR A 176 13.43 5.87 -14.04
CA TYR A 176 13.94 4.68 -14.70
C TYR A 176 15.46 4.58 -14.51
N ASP A 177 15.90 3.48 -13.90
CA ASP A 177 17.31 3.12 -13.80
C ASP A 177 17.69 2.26 -15.02
N LYS A 178 18.60 2.77 -15.87
CA LYS A 178 19.06 2.09 -17.08
C LYS A 178 19.95 0.88 -16.83
N ILE A 179 20.62 0.83 -15.68
CA ILE A 179 21.48 -0.29 -15.29
C ILE A 179 20.59 -1.44 -14.79
N ASP A 180 19.68 -1.13 -13.86
CA ASP A 180 18.79 -2.13 -13.27
C ASP A 180 17.60 -2.50 -14.18
N LYS A 181 17.31 -1.64 -15.17
CA LYS A 181 16.17 -1.73 -16.09
C LYS A 181 14.82 -1.73 -15.36
N LYS A 182 14.71 -0.91 -14.30
CA LYS A 182 13.54 -0.85 -13.42
C LYS A 182 13.15 0.58 -13.08
N TRP A 183 11.87 0.76 -12.76
CA TRP A 183 11.34 1.99 -12.21
C TRP A 183 11.43 1.99 -10.70
N TYR A 184 11.94 3.07 -10.12
CA TYR A 184 12.01 3.31 -8.68
C TYR A 184 11.20 4.52 -8.27
N LEU A 185 10.45 4.41 -7.17
CA LEU A 185 9.75 5.55 -6.58
C LEU A 185 10.76 6.49 -5.91
N VAL A 186 10.71 7.78 -6.24
CA VAL A 186 11.66 8.79 -5.78
C VAL A 186 11.05 9.68 -4.68
N GLY A 187 9.79 10.06 -4.86
CA GLY A 187 9.11 10.95 -3.94
C GLY A 187 7.62 11.03 -4.22
N VAL A 188 6.94 11.84 -3.42
CA VAL A 188 5.50 12.11 -3.53
C VAL A 188 5.25 13.61 -3.66
N VAL A 189 4.22 14.01 -4.41
CA VAL A 189 3.89 15.43 -4.61
C VAL A 189 3.65 16.09 -3.26
N SER A 190 4.43 17.14 -2.98
CA SER A 190 4.27 17.98 -1.80
C SER A 190 3.60 19.31 -2.18
N THR A 191 4.25 20.08 -3.05
CA THR A 191 3.78 21.40 -3.45
C THR A 191 3.96 21.60 -4.95
N SER A 192 3.10 22.40 -5.58
CA SER A 192 3.33 22.88 -6.94
C SER A 192 2.99 24.36 -7.06
N ASN A 193 3.47 25.02 -8.11
CA ASN A 193 3.11 26.40 -8.45
C ASN A 193 1.77 26.47 -9.24
N CYS A 194 0.81 25.66 -8.81
CA CYS A 194 -0.50 25.54 -9.42
C CYS A 194 -1.59 25.85 -8.39
N ASN A 195 -2.73 26.38 -8.84
CA ASN A 195 -3.89 26.59 -7.99
C ASN A 195 -5.16 25.98 -8.62
N ALA A 196 -6.20 25.82 -7.81
CA ALA A 196 -7.42 25.11 -8.23
C ALA A 196 -8.27 25.89 -9.23
N HIS A 197 -8.02 27.21 -9.31
CA HIS A 197 -8.80 28.13 -10.13
C HIS A 197 -8.10 28.51 -11.44
N PHE A 198 -6.85 28.09 -11.63
CA PHE A 198 -5.99 28.47 -12.75
C PHE A 198 -6.09 29.98 -13.02
N THR A 199 -5.62 30.79 -12.06
CA THR A 199 -5.59 32.26 -12.19
C THR A 199 -4.19 32.73 -12.61
N ASP A 200 -4.10 33.96 -13.12
CA ASP A 200 -2.82 34.59 -13.50
C ASP A 200 -1.77 34.48 -12.38
N GLY A 201 -0.54 34.13 -12.76
CA GLY A 201 0.59 33.90 -11.85
C GLY A 201 0.81 32.43 -11.44
N TYR A 202 -0.12 31.53 -11.72
CA TYR A 202 0.03 30.08 -11.46
C TYR A 202 0.20 29.31 -12.77
N THR A 203 1.45 29.06 -13.14
CA THR A 203 1.79 28.45 -14.44
C THR A 203 1.74 26.92 -14.42
N CYS A 204 1.60 26.28 -13.24
CA CYS A 204 1.59 24.82 -13.10
C CYS A 204 2.76 24.17 -13.85
N SER A 205 3.96 24.73 -13.66
CA SER A 205 5.18 24.37 -14.37
C SER A 205 6.28 23.77 -13.49
N GLN A 206 6.14 23.91 -12.17
CA GLN A 206 7.10 23.49 -11.16
C GLN A 206 6.39 22.72 -10.05
N VAL A 207 6.97 21.58 -9.69
CA VAL A 207 6.47 20.71 -8.62
C VAL A 207 7.63 20.32 -7.72
N ASP A 208 7.45 20.46 -6.41
CA ASP A 208 8.34 19.89 -5.42
C ASP A 208 7.75 18.56 -4.91
N TYR A 209 8.58 17.54 -4.92
CA TYR A 209 8.27 16.22 -4.37
C TYR A 209 9.01 16.05 -3.05
N ALA A 210 8.31 15.63 -2.01
CA ALA A 210 8.95 15.14 -0.80
C ALA A 210 9.61 13.79 -1.09
N LEU A 211 10.87 13.66 -0.73
CA LEU A 211 11.65 12.44 -0.98
C LEU A 211 11.07 11.27 -0.17
N ILE A 212 11.12 10.07 -0.74
CA ILE A 212 10.81 8.86 0.03
C ILE A 212 11.78 8.73 1.20
N ASN A 213 11.23 8.64 2.40
CA ASN A 213 11.98 8.38 3.63
C ASN A 213 11.96 6.88 3.97
N GLN A 214 12.94 6.13 3.46
CA GLN A 214 13.05 4.69 3.70
C GLN A 214 13.24 4.36 5.19
N ALA A 215 13.97 5.20 5.93
CA ALA A 215 14.17 5.01 7.37
C ALA A 215 12.82 5.09 8.12
N LYS A 216 12.00 6.12 7.85
CA LYS A 216 10.66 6.27 8.42
C LYS A 216 9.71 5.12 8.04
N ILE A 217 9.77 4.64 6.79
CA ILE A 217 9.03 3.45 6.37
C ILE A 217 9.40 2.24 7.23
N ASN A 218 10.71 1.96 7.36
CA ASN A 218 11.20 0.80 8.10
C ASN A 218 10.85 0.89 9.59
N GLU A 219 11.02 2.06 10.22
CA GLU A 219 10.65 2.28 11.63
C GLU A 219 9.15 2.07 11.86
N PHE A 220 8.32 2.60 10.97
CA PHE A 220 6.87 2.44 11.06
C PHE A 220 6.45 0.97 10.89
N GLN A 221 7.03 0.26 9.90
CA GLN A 221 6.79 -1.17 9.72
C GLN A 221 7.24 -1.99 10.93
N ASN A 222 8.43 -1.71 11.47
CA ASN A 222 8.97 -2.43 12.62
C ASN A 222 8.15 -2.22 13.90
N SER A 223 7.59 -1.02 14.11
CA SER A 223 6.72 -0.77 15.27
C SER A 223 5.36 -1.50 15.19
N HIS A 224 4.91 -1.83 13.97
CA HIS A 224 3.66 -2.54 13.67
C HIS A 224 3.88 -4.03 13.33
N ARG A 225 4.96 -4.64 13.83
CA ARG A 225 5.32 -6.02 13.54
C ARG A 225 5.35 -6.89 14.80
N VAL A 226 4.90 -8.12 14.67
CA VAL A 226 5.10 -9.20 15.64
C VAL A 226 5.70 -10.40 14.93
N ASN A 227 6.79 -10.96 15.46
CA ASN A 227 7.41 -12.18 14.92
C ASN A 227 6.81 -13.41 15.60
N ILE A 228 6.35 -14.35 14.78
CA ILE A 228 5.76 -15.62 15.20
C ILE A 228 6.68 -16.75 14.77
N ALA A 229 7.38 -17.35 15.73
CA ALA A 229 8.27 -18.48 15.48
C ALA A 229 7.48 -19.73 15.07
N GLN A 230 8.19 -20.77 14.64
CA GLN A 230 7.61 -22.09 14.37
C GLN A 230 6.83 -22.66 15.57
N GLY A 231 5.91 -23.58 15.28
CA GLY A 231 5.20 -24.38 16.28
C GLY A 231 3.68 -24.29 16.17
N VAL A 232 3.01 -24.75 17.24
CA VAL A 232 1.56 -24.83 17.32
C VAL A 232 1.01 -23.71 18.19
N TYR A 233 0.05 -22.97 17.68
CA TYR A 233 -0.60 -21.86 18.34
C TYR A 233 -2.10 -22.11 18.47
N THR A 234 -2.70 -21.49 19.48
CA THR A 234 -4.16 -21.40 19.60
C THR A 234 -4.56 -19.94 19.49
N LEU A 235 -5.50 -19.62 18.62
CA LEU A 235 -6.09 -18.29 18.52
C LEU A 235 -7.52 -18.32 19.08
N SER A 236 -7.81 -17.42 20.02
CA SER A 236 -9.12 -17.27 20.64
C SER A 236 -9.38 -15.81 21.02
N ASN A 237 -10.51 -15.53 21.66
CA ASN A 237 -10.87 -14.22 22.20
C ASN A 237 -9.93 -13.75 23.34
N GLN A 238 -9.05 -14.62 23.85
CA GLN A 238 -7.99 -14.28 24.80
C GLN A 238 -6.70 -13.81 24.11
N GLY A 239 -6.59 -13.98 22.78
CA GLY A 239 -5.40 -13.67 22.00
C GLY A 239 -4.76 -14.89 21.35
N LEU A 240 -3.58 -14.69 20.79
CA LEU A 240 -2.75 -15.74 20.22
C LEU A 240 -1.90 -16.37 21.33
N MET A 241 -2.07 -17.67 21.55
CA MET A 241 -1.42 -18.41 22.62
C MET A 241 -0.41 -19.41 22.04
N LYS A 242 0.76 -19.52 22.68
CA LYS A 242 1.76 -20.58 22.45
C LYS A 242 2.05 -21.27 23.77
N GLU A 243 1.89 -22.59 23.84
CA GLU A 243 2.21 -23.36 25.06
C GLU A 243 1.52 -22.80 26.32
N GLY A 244 0.28 -22.31 26.17
CA GLY A 244 -0.49 -21.72 27.27
C GLY A 244 -0.08 -20.28 27.65
N GLN A 245 0.85 -19.66 26.93
CA GLN A 245 1.28 -18.28 27.15
C GLN A 245 0.82 -17.35 26.04
N LEU A 246 0.41 -16.14 26.41
CA LEU A 246 -0.03 -15.11 25.48
C LEU A 246 1.18 -14.54 24.70
N VAL A 247 1.09 -14.57 23.37
CA VAL A 247 2.06 -13.91 22.49
C VAL A 247 1.87 -12.40 22.59
N GLN A 248 2.89 -11.73 23.12
CA GLN A 248 2.84 -10.27 23.35
C GLN A 248 2.78 -9.49 22.03
N GLY A 249 2.05 -8.36 22.06
CA GLY A 249 1.92 -7.45 20.93
C GLY A 249 0.91 -7.84 19.86
N VAL A 250 0.27 -9.02 19.96
CA VAL A 250 -0.87 -9.39 19.12
C VAL A 250 -2.13 -8.75 19.68
N SER A 251 -2.70 -7.80 18.95
CA SER A 251 -3.92 -7.08 19.35
C SER A 251 -5.16 -7.67 18.67
N LEU A 252 -6.24 -7.81 19.45
CA LEU A 252 -7.58 -8.15 18.96
C LEU A 252 -8.46 -6.90 18.99
N ILE A 253 -9.46 -6.85 18.11
CA ILE A 253 -10.60 -5.95 18.29
C ILE A 253 -11.41 -6.44 19.49
N SER A 254 -11.83 -5.51 20.34
CA SER A 254 -12.61 -5.77 21.54
C SER A 254 -13.93 -6.46 21.19
N GLY A 255 -14.41 -7.34 22.08
CA GLY A 255 -15.65 -8.08 21.85
C GLY A 255 -16.89 -7.19 21.64
N ALA A 256 -16.85 -5.95 22.12
CA ALA A 256 -17.92 -4.97 21.89
C ALA A 256 -18.02 -4.50 20.43
N ASN A 257 -16.86 -4.46 19.73
CA ASN A 257 -16.69 -3.88 18.40
C ASN A 257 -16.28 -4.90 17.33
N ALA A 258 -15.97 -6.14 17.71
CA ALA A 258 -15.55 -7.20 16.79
C ALA A 258 -16.67 -7.60 15.81
N GLY A 259 -16.30 -7.84 14.55
CA GLY A 259 -17.22 -8.40 13.55
C GLY A 259 -18.14 -7.39 12.82
N TYR A 260 -18.10 -6.10 13.18
CA TYR A 260 -18.82 -5.04 12.47
C TYR A 260 -18.03 -4.64 11.22
N VAL A 261 -18.23 -5.37 10.11
CA VAL A 261 -17.52 -5.17 8.82
C VAL A 261 -18.28 -4.25 7.85
N SER A 262 -19.57 -4.03 8.08
CA SER A 262 -20.44 -3.11 7.36
C SER A 262 -21.57 -2.61 8.30
N TYR A 263 -22.34 -1.60 7.85
CA TYR A 263 -23.55 -1.15 8.55
C TYR A 263 -24.58 -0.63 7.53
N GLU A 264 -25.86 -0.98 7.70
CA GLU A 264 -26.98 -0.49 6.88
C GLU A 264 -27.65 0.73 7.52
N ASN A 265 -26.89 1.81 7.72
CA ASN A 265 -27.38 3.08 8.28
C ASN A 265 -28.15 3.02 9.63
N ILE A 266 -27.97 1.94 10.41
CA ILE A 266 -28.43 1.88 11.80
C ILE A 266 -27.37 2.58 12.67
N PHE A 267 -27.75 3.65 13.38
CA PHE A 267 -26.81 4.48 14.16
C PHE A 267 -25.92 3.68 15.12
N GLY A 268 -26.45 2.62 15.76
CA GLY A 268 -25.69 1.78 16.69
C GLY A 268 -24.57 0.98 16.00
N ASP A 269 -24.82 0.43 14.82
CA ASP A 269 -23.83 -0.36 14.08
C ASP A 269 -22.75 0.54 13.48
N LYS A 270 -23.14 1.75 13.06
CA LYS A 270 -22.17 2.76 12.60
C LYS A 270 -21.17 3.13 13.70
N ALA A 271 -21.64 3.35 14.93
CA ALA A 271 -20.75 3.71 16.05
C ALA A 271 -19.74 2.59 16.34
N LYS A 272 -20.19 1.33 16.39
CA LYS A 272 -19.31 0.16 16.59
C LYS A 272 -18.33 -0.05 15.44
N TYR A 273 -18.78 0.18 14.21
CA TYR A 273 -17.91 0.16 13.03
C TYR A 273 -16.81 1.22 13.12
N ASP A 274 -17.16 2.46 13.48
CA ASP A 274 -16.21 3.55 13.65
C ASP A 274 -15.23 3.29 14.81
N ASP A 275 -15.70 2.72 15.92
CA ASP A 275 -14.84 2.36 17.06
C ASP A 275 -13.92 1.19 16.74
N ARG A 276 -14.40 0.19 15.98
CA ARG A 276 -13.55 -0.87 15.43
C ARG A 276 -12.41 -0.31 14.58
N ILE A 277 -12.66 0.70 13.75
CA ILE A 277 -11.60 1.35 12.95
C ILE A 277 -10.55 2.02 13.83
N LYS A 278 -10.95 2.65 14.95
CA LYS A 278 -10.01 3.23 15.91
C LYS A 278 -9.14 2.14 16.55
N GLU A 279 -9.75 1.02 16.95
CA GLU A 279 -9.03 -0.10 17.54
C GLU A 279 -8.05 -0.77 16.56
N MET A 280 -8.35 -0.79 15.26
CA MET A 280 -7.45 -1.29 14.21
C MET A 280 -6.11 -0.55 14.14
N GLN A 281 -6.01 0.67 14.70
CA GLN A 281 -4.73 1.37 14.80
C GLN A 281 -3.68 0.57 15.58
N ASN A 282 -4.12 -0.26 16.52
CA ASN A 282 -3.25 -1.10 17.35
C ASN A 282 -2.91 -2.44 16.69
N SER A 283 -3.54 -2.79 15.56
CA SER A 283 -3.27 -4.03 14.84
C SER A 283 -1.81 -4.06 14.36
N LYS A 284 -1.14 -5.19 14.58
CA LYS A 284 0.22 -5.44 14.13
C LYS A 284 0.25 -6.59 13.16
N ASP A 285 1.06 -6.47 12.12
CA ASP A 285 1.26 -7.53 11.15
C ASP A 285 2.06 -8.68 11.78
N LEU A 286 1.57 -9.89 11.56
CA LEU A 286 2.11 -11.11 12.16
C LEU A 286 3.01 -11.78 11.13
N TYR A 287 4.29 -11.94 11.45
CA TYR A 287 5.29 -12.55 10.56
C TYR A 287 5.62 -13.94 11.04
N PHE A 288 5.13 -14.95 10.33
CA PHE A 288 5.27 -16.36 10.62
C PHE A 288 6.52 -16.93 9.96
N PHE A 289 7.36 -17.56 10.79
CA PHE A 289 8.63 -18.15 10.38
C PHE A 289 8.56 -19.68 10.44
N GLN A 290 9.25 -20.33 9.51
CA GLN A 290 9.36 -21.76 9.30
C GLN A 290 7.97 -22.40 9.21
N ASN A 291 7.74 -23.56 9.84
CA ASN A 291 6.47 -24.26 9.74
C ASN A 291 5.68 -24.16 11.04
N GLY A 292 4.36 -24.25 10.94
CA GLY A 292 3.52 -24.23 12.14
C GLY A 292 2.06 -24.42 11.88
N SER A 293 1.26 -24.27 12.93
CA SER A 293 -0.18 -24.30 12.82
C SER A 293 -0.84 -23.36 13.83
N ILE A 294 -2.03 -22.91 13.49
CA ILE A 294 -2.92 -22.10 14.33
C ILE A 294 -4.24 -22.83 14.40
N ASN A 295 -4.65 -23.21 15.61
CA ASN A 295 -6.00 -23.71 15.87
C ASN A 295 -6.88 -22.57 16.38
N LEU A 296 -7.97 -22.27 15.68
CA LEU A 296 -8.92 -21.21 15.99
C LEU A 296 -10.08 -21.76 16.82
N ASN A 297 -10.13 -21.38 18.10
CA ASN A 297 -11.10 -21.91 19.07
C ASN A 297 -12.30 -20.99 19.35
N SER A 298 -12.26 -19.76 18.87
CA SER A 298 -13.39 -18.83 18.94
C SER A 298 -13.44 -17.96 17.69
N ASP A 299 -14.54 -17.27 17.51
CA ASP A 299 -14.61 -16.17 16.56
C ASP A 299 -13.60 -15.08 16.97
N VAL A 300 -12.80 -14.58 16.03
CA VAL A 300 -11.72 -13.64 16.31
C VAL A 300 -11.61 -12.57 15.23
N ASP A 301 -11.43 -11.33 15.66
CA ASP A 301 -11.17 -10.17 14.80
C ASP A 301 -9.78 -9.60 15.12
N LEU A 302 -8.81 -9.88 14.25
CA LEU A 302 -7.45 -9.35 14.31
C LEU A 302 -7.35 -7.93 13.73
N GLY A 303 -8.47 -7.32 13.35
CA GLY A 303 -8.52 -6.00 12.75
C GLY A 303 -7.73 -5.94 11.44
N ALA A 304 -6.73 -5.06 11.40
CA ALA A 304 -5.90 -4.78 10.23
C ALA A 304 -4.58 -5.58 10.20
N SER A 305 -4.47 -6.65 10.97
CA SER A 305 -3.25 -7.47 11.05
C SER A 305 -3.13 -8.37 9.82
N VAL A 306 -2.10 -8.18 9.00
CA VAL A 306 -1.76 -9.08 7.89
C VAL A 306 -0.99 -10.29 8.42
N LEU A 307 -1.35 -11.48 7.95
CA LEU A 307 -0.63 -12.73 8.24
C LEU A 307 0.43 -12.95 7.15
N ASN A 308 1.69 -12.69 7.47
CA ASN A 308 2.82 -12.76 6.55
C ASN A 308 3.59 -14.06 6.79
N PHE A 309 3.68 -14.92 5.79
CA PHE A 309 4.36 -16.20 5.87
C PHE A 309 5.65 -16.16 5.05
N GLU A 310 6.77 -16.53 5.66
CA GLU A 310 8.08 -16.46 5.03
C GLU A 310 8.25 -17.45 3.87
N GLN A 311 9.32 -17.28 3.10
CA GLN A 311 9.62 -18.15 1.96
C GLN A 311 9.76 -19.62 2.38
N ASN A 312 9.23 -20.52 1.56
CA ASN A 312 9.28 -21.97 1.78
C ASN A 312 8.66 -22.46 3.12
N SER A 313 7.81 -21.65 3.73
CA SER A 313 7.07 -22.04 4.96
C SER A 313 5.80 -22.82 4.65
N ASN A 314 5.42 -23.70 5.58
CA ASN A 314 4.16 -24.43 5.53
C ASN A 314 3.37 -24.18 6.81
N TRP A 315 2.18 -23.61 6.66
CA TRP A 315 1.30 -23.31 7.79
C TRP A 315 -0.10 -23.82 7.59
N GLN A 316 -0.75 -24.17 8.69
CA GLN A 316 -2.15 -24.56 8.72
C GLN A 316 -2.92 -23.64 9.67
N ILE A 317 -4.03 -23.09 9.22
CA ILE A 317 -4.98 -22.34 10.06
C ILE A 317 -6.28 -23.13 10.04
N THR A 318 -6.65 -23.74 11.16
CA THR A 318 -7.77 -24.68 11.25
C THR A 318 -8.75 -24.28 12.33
N GLY A 319 -10.04 -24.59 12.15
CA GLY A 319 -11.10 -24.33 13.12
C GLY A 319 -12.46 -24.16 12.46
N ASP A 320 -13.55 -24.23 13.24
CA ASP A 320 -14.93 -24.12 12.74
C ASP A 320 -15.51 -22.69 12.85
N LYS A 321 -14.71 -21.75 13.36
CA LYS A 321 -15.04 -20.36 13.67
C LYS A 321 -14.66 -19.40 12.55
N TRP A 322 -15.15 -18.16 12.64
CA TRP A 322 -14.75 -17.12 11.69
C TRP A 322 -13.54 -16.32 12.16
N LEU A 323 -12.73 -15.88 11.19
CA LEU A 323 -11.56 -15.03 11.42
C LEU A 323 -11.63 -13.79 10.52
N ILE A 324 -11.48 -12.60 11.11
CA ILE A 324 -11.21 -11.35 10.38
C ILE A 324 -9.74 -10.97 10.57
N HIS A 325 -9.07 -10.61 9.48
CA HIS A 325 -7.69 -10.11 9.48
C HIS A 325 -7.44 -9.21 8.25
N GLY A 326 -6.28 -8.58 8.22
CA GLY A 326 -5.83 -7.70 7.14
C GLY A 326 -5.54 -8.42 5.82
N GLY A 327 -5.52 -9.74 5.80
CA GLY A 327 -5.16 -10.56 4.63
C GLY A 327 -4.02 -11.53 4.92
N ILE A 328 -3.66 -12.32 3.92
CA ILE A 328 -2.55 -13.28 3.92
C ILE A 328 -1.55 -12.85 2.85
N TYR A 329 -0.29 -12.71 3.25
CA TYR A 329 0.84 -12.63 2.33
C TYR A 329 1.63 -13.93 2.44
N ALA A 330 1.59 -14.74 1.38
CA ALA A 330 2.34 -15.99 1.29
C ALA A 330 3.56 -15.75 0.40
N ASP A 331 4.76 -15.70 0.98
CA ASP A 331 5.98 -15.45 0.20
C ASP A 331 6.33 -16.68 -0.67
N LYS A 332 7.28 -16.50 -1.58
CA LYS A 332 7.67 -17.49 -2.57
C LYS A 332 7.94 -18.87 -1.97
N GLY A 333 7.34 -19.89 -2.57
CA GLY A 333 7.49 -21.29 -2.16
C GLY A 333 6.75 -21.68 -0.89
N SER A 334 6.07 -20.74 -0.22
CA SER A 334 5.22 -21.07 0.92
C SER A 334 3.88 -21.67 0.50
N SER A 335 3.30 -22.50 1.37
CA SER A 335 1.97 -23.09 1.21
C SER A 335 1.18 -23.00 2.50
N ILE A 336 0.03 -22.33 2.44
CA ILE A 336 -0.81 -22.04 3.61
C ILE A 336 -2.14 -22.75 3.45
N GLU A 337 -2.40 -23.74 4.29
CA GLU A 337 -3.71 -24.37 4.39
C GLU A 337 -4.63 -23.51 5.27
N TYR A 338 -5.73 -23.05 4.69
CA TYR A 338 -6.73 -22.21 5.34
C TYR A 338 -8.05 -22.96 5.43
N ASN A 339 -8.33 -23.47 6.62
CA ASN A 339 -9.54 -24.20 6.97
C ASN A 339 -10.24 -23.56 8.18
N VAL A 340 -10.48 -22.25 8.09
CA VAL A 340 -11.34 -21.46 8.98
C VAL A 340 -12.30 -20.63 8.13
N LYS A 341 -13.43 -20.21 8.69
CA LYS A 341 -14.42 -19.42 7.93
C LYS A 341 -13.96 -17.97 7.81
N THR A 342 -14.20 -17.35 6.67
CA THR A 342 -14.19 -15.88 6.57
C THR A 342 -15.54 -15.38 7.10
N LYS A 343 -15.53 -14.32 7.89
CA LYS A 343 -16.76 -13.75 8.45
C LYS A 343 -17.68 -13.32 7.31
N LYS A 344 -18.97 -13.63 7.44
CA LYS A 344 -20.02 -13.12 6.55
C LYS A 344 -19.88 -11.61 6.32
N ASP A 345 -19.98 -11.21 5.06
CA ASP A 345 -19.82 -9.84 4.53
C ASP A 345 -18.39 -9.27 4.60
N ASP A 346 -17.39 -10.06 5.02
CA ASP A 346 -15.96 -9.72 4.91
C ASP A 346 -15.32 -10.38 3.67
N PHE A 347 -14.11 -9.92 3.35
CA PHE A 347 -13.31 -10.46 2.26
C PHE A 347 -11.95 -10.96 2.78
N LEU A 348 -11.58 -12.16 2.35
CA LEU A 348 -10.22 -12.70 2.48
C LEU A 348 -9.34 -12.08 1.39
N TYR A 349 -8.19 -11.52 1.78
CA TYR A 349 -7.23 -10.94 0.84
C TYR A 349 -5.99 -11.84 0.75
N LYS A 350 -5.51 -12.11 -0.47
CA LYS A 350 -4.30 -12.90 -0.74
C LYS A 350 -3.32 -12.18 -1.67
N MET A 351 -2.08 -12.06 -1.22
CA MET A 351 -0.91 -11.58 -1.97
C MET A 351 0.33 -12.47 -1.75
N GLY A 352 1.42 -12.16 -2.44
CA GLY A 352 2.68 -12.91 -2.41
C GLY A 352 2.68 -14.12 -3.34
N GLU A 353 3.87 -14.52 -3.81
CA GLU A 353 4.06 -15.55 -4.85
C GLU A 353 3.69 -16.99 -4.41
N GLY A 354 3.54 -17.24 -3.11
CA GLY A 354 3.18 -18.54 -2.54
C GLY A 354 1.72 -18.95 -2.75
N GLU A 355 1.38 -20.15 -2.28
CA GLU A 355 0.08 -20.77 -2.42
C GLU A 355 -0.77 -20.63 -1.15
N LEU A 356 -2.06 -20.34 -1.35
CA LEU A 356 -3.09 -20.43 -0.31
C LEU A 356 -4.08 -21.54 -0.71
N ILE A 357 -4.19 -22.59 0.10
CA ILE A 357 -5.10 -23.71 -0.09
C ILE A 357 -6.32 -23.50 0.81
N VAL A 358 -7.46 -23.17 0.22
CA VAL A 358 -8.70 -22.90 0.96
C VAL A 358 -9.56 -24.15 1.01
N LYS A 359 -9.77 -24.69 2.21
CA LYS A 359 -10.64 -25.86 2.45
C LYS A 359 -11.99 -25.50 3.07
N SER A 360 -12.11 -24.29 3.62
CA SER A 360 -13.35 -23.82 4.23
C SER A 360 -14.41 -23.41 3.21
N GLN A 361 -15.66 -23.34 3.68
CA GLN A 361 -16.82 -22.85 2.92
C GLN A 361 -17.31 -21.56 3.57
N SER A 362 -17.23 -20.45 2.84
CA SER A 362 -17.62 -19.11 3.28
C SER A 362 -18.49 -18.45 2.20
N ALA A 363 -19.60 -19.10 1.85
CA ALA A 363 -20.51 -18.68 0.76
C ALA A 363 -21.07 -17.26 0.92
N ASP A 364 -21.13 -16.72 2.15
CA ASP A 364 -21.59 -15.35 2.43
C ASP A 364 -20.41 -14.34 2.58
N ALA A 365 -19.21 -14.72 2.15
CA ALA A 365 -18.00 -13.90 2.18
C ALA A 365 -17.34 -13.89 0.80
N GLY A 366 -16.31 -13.05 0.61
CA GLY A 366 -15.60 -12.98 -0.65
C GLY A 366 -14.09 -13.21 -0.57
N LEU A 367 -13.47 -13.40 -1.73
CA LEU A 367 -12.03 -13.48 -1.94
C LEU A 367 -11.56 -12.33 -2.83
N ARG A 368 -10.43 -11.75 -2.44
CA ARG A 368 -9.66 -10.75 -3.20
C ARG A 368 -8.24 -11.25 -3.36
N MET A 369 -7.77 -11.42 -4.60
CA MET A 369 -6.42 -11.91 -4.86
C MET A 369 -5.68 -11.10 -5.91
N GLY A 370 -4.35 -10.97 -5.76
CA GLY A 370 -3.50 -10.26 -6.72
C GLY A 370 -2.22 -10.98 -7.12
N GLU A 371 -1.72 -11.93 -6.33
CA GLU A 371 -0.46 -12.64 -6.60
C GLU A 371 -0.44 -14.09 -6.11
N GLY A 372 0.46 -14.87 -6.71
CA GLY A 372 0.68 -16.28 -6.37
C GLY A 372 -0.48 -17.16 -6.81
N LYS A 373 -0.74 -18.21 -6.03
CA LYS A 373 -1.79 -19.19 -6.31
C LYS A 373 -2.81 -19.26 -5.18
N VAL A 374 -4.09 -19.41 -5.54
CA VAL A 374 -5.15 -19.85 -4.63
C VAL A 374 -5.72 -21.15 -5.17
N SER A 375 -5.81 -22.17 -4.30
CA SER A 375 -6.39 -23.48 -4.62
C SER A 375 -7.62 -23.68 -3.75
N LEU A 376 -8.81 -23.72 -4.36
CA LEU A 376 -10.07 -24.00 -3.67
C LEU A 376 -10.27 -25.52 -3.60
N GLU A 377 -10.18 -26.10 -2.41
CA GLU A 377 -10.22 -27.54 -2.19
C GLU A 377 -11.33 -27.99 -1.24
N GLY A 378 -12.27 -27.09 -0.91
CA GLY A 378 -13.42 -27.41 -0.09
C GLY A 378 -14.40 -28.39 -0.76
N GLU A 379 -15.37 -28.87 0.00
CA GLU A 379 -16.43 -29.75 -0.52
C GLU A 379 -17.54 -28.99 -1.26
N GLY A 380 -17.71 -27.70 -0.98
CA GLY A 380 -18.77 -26.85 -1.50
C GLY A 380 -18.25 -25.49 -1.98
N LEU A 381 -19.15 -24.52 -2.12
CA LEU A 381 -18.79 -23.16 -2.54
C LEU A 381 -17.83 -22.52 -1.52
N SER A 382 -16.64 -22.14 -1.97
CA SER A 382 -15.63 -21.55 -1.08
C SER A 382 -15.96 -20.11 -0.71
N PHE A 383 -16.38 -19.30 -1.69
CA PHE A 383 -16.73 -17.89 -1.50
C PHE A 383 -17.93 -17.51 -2.38
N GLY A 384 -18.75 -16.58 -1.91
CA GLY A 384 -19.87 -16.03 -2.69
C GLY A 384 -19.43 -15.10 -3.81
N GLU A 385 -18.26 -14.46 -3.65
CA GLU A 385 -17.68 -13.56 -4.63
C GLU A 385 -16.16 -13.71 -4.70
N ILE A 386 -15.59 -13.70 -5.91
CA ILE A 386 -14.14 -13.72 -6.11
C ILE A 386 -13.74 -12.60 -7.06
N TYR A 387 -12.78 -11.77 -6.65
CA TYR A 387 -12.15 -10.77 -7.51
C TYR A 387 -10.66 -11.03 -7.65
N MET A 388 -10.20 -11.08 -8.89
CA MET A 388 -8.83 -11.35 -9.28
C MET A 388 -8.22 -10.11 -9.95
N ASN A 389 -7.17 -9.57 -9.34
CA ASN A 389 -6.31 -8.53 -9.92
C ASN A 389 -4.97 -9.10 -10.42
N GLY A 390 -4.83 -10.43 -10.41
CA GLY A 390 -3.62 -11.17 -10.75
C GLY A 390 -3.58 -12.56 -10.10
N GLY A 391 -2.45 -13.26 -10.25
CA GLY A 391 -2.25 -14.61 -9.72
C GLY A 391 -3.00 -15.70 -10.49
N THR A 392 -3.00 -16.91 -9.94
CA THR A 392 -3.67 -18.09 -10.51
C THR A 392 -4.71 -18.63 -9.52
N LEU A 393 -5.96 -18.77 -9.97
CA LEU A 393 -7.04 -19.41 -9.22
C LEU A 393 -7.27 -20.82 -9.77
N GLY A 394 -7.02 -21.83 -8.95
CA GLY A 394 -7.38 -23.22 -9.22
C GLY A 394 -8.47 -23.71 -8.27
N PHE A 395 -9.20 -24.75 -8.65
CA PHE A 395 -10.26 -25.33 -7.85
C PHE A 395 -10.37 -26.83 -8.12
N LYS A 396 -10.66 -27.59 -7.07
CA LYS A 396 -10.70 -29.06 -7.11
C LYS A 396 -12.00 -29.59 -7.69
N ASN A 397 -13.11 -28.89 -7.45
CA ASN A 397 -14.44 -29.24 -7.93
C ASN A 397 -15.14 -28.02 -8.53
N ALA A 398 -15.97 -28.21 -9.55
CA ALA A 398 -16.71 -27.11 -10.19
C ALA A 398 -17.60 -26.33 -9.21
N GLN A 399 -18.15 -27.01 -8.19
CA GLN A 399 -18.98 -26.40 -7.14
C GLN A 399 -18.20 -25.50 -6.16
N ASN A 400 -16.86 -25.47 -6.21
CA ASN A 400 -16.07 -24.57 -5.36
C ASN A 400 -16.17 -23.10 -5.79
N LEU A 401 -16.61 -22.86 -7.02
CA LEU A 401 -16.64 -21.56 -7.67
C LEU A 401 -18.04 -21.29 -8.24
N LYS A 402 -18.50 -20.04 -8.11
CA LYS A 402 -19.64 -19.52 -8.86
C LYS A 402 -19.11 -18.54 -9.92
N THR A 403 -19.43 -18.79 -11.18
CA THR A 403 -18.93 -18.00 -12.32
C THR A 403 -19.60 -16.62 -12.43
N ASP A 404 -20.89 -16.50 -12.11
CA ASP A 404 -21.62 -15.20 -12.14
C ASP A 404 -21.04 -14.14 -11.20
N THR A 405 -20.27 -14.55 -10.20
CA THR A 405 -19.66 -13.68 -9.19
C THR A 405 -18.13 -13.78 -9.18
N LEU A 406 -17.57 -14.21 -10.32
CA LEU A 406 -16.15 -14.18 -10.60
C LEU A 406 -15.82 -12.92 -11.43
N TYR A 407 -15.02 -12.04 -10.87
CA TYR A 407 -14.57 -10.81 -11.50
C TYR A 407 -13.07 -10.87 -11.75
N MET A 408 -12.65 -10.74 -13.01
CA MET A 408 -11.23 -10.82 -13.39
C MET A 408 -10.78 -9.51 -14.03
N ASN A 409 -9.93 -8.77 -13.34
CA ASN A 409 -9.16 -7.63 -13.85
C ASN A 409 -7.72 -8.04 -14.27
N GLY A 410 -7.43 -9.33 -14.21
CA GLY A 410 -6.15 -9.94 -14.53
C GLY A 410 -6.05 -11.35 -13.94
N GLY A 411 -4.91 -12.01 -14.17
CA GLY A 411 -4.63 -13.33 -13.64
C GLY A 411 -5.06 -14.49 -14.54
N THR A 412 -5.00 -15.69 -13.99
CA THR A 412 -5.22 -16.96 -14.69
C THR A 412 -6.23 -17.81 -13.94
N LEU A 413 -7.23 -18.33 -14.64
CA LEU A 413 -8.12 -19.35 -14.12
C LEU A 413 -7.61 -20.73 -14.57
N ASP A 414 -7.21 -21.57 -13.63
CA ASP A 414 -6.76 -22.94 -13.88
C ASP A 414 -7.94 -23.90 -13.72
N LEU A 415 -8.48 -24.37 -14.85
CA LEU A 415 -9.62 -25.29 -14.87
C LEU A 415 -9.22 -26.71 -14.46
N SER A 416 -7.94 -27.09 -14.57
CA SER A 416 -7.45 -28.43 -14.22
C SER A 416 -8.30 -29.59 -14.76
N GLY A 417 -8.86 -29.44 -15.97
CA GLY A 417 -9.71 -30.43 -16.63
C GLY A 417 -11.20 -30.38 -16.28
N LEU A 418 -11.63 -29.43 -15.45
CA LEU A 418 -13.03 -29.20 -15.10
C LEU A 418 -13.75 -28.38 -16.19
N THR A 419 -15.06 -28.55 -16.27
CA THR A 419 -15.95 -27.76 -17.13
C THR A 419 -16.70 -26.74 -16.29
N LEU A 420 -16.73 -25.48 -16.74
CA LEU A 420 -17.50 -24.38 -16.14
C LEU A 420 -18.49 -23.82 -17.17
N ASN A 421 -19.63 -23.33 -16.69
CA ASN A 421 -20.60 -22.58 -17.48
C ASN A 421 -20.57 -21.12 -17.03
N PHE A 422 -20.52 -20.19 -17.99
CA PHE A 422 -20.49 -18.74 -17.75
C PHE A 422 -21.77 -18.08 -18.28
#